data_AF-A0A9E4VTA9-F1
#
_entry.id   AF-A0A9E4VTA9-F1
#
_cell.length_a   1.000
_cell.length_b   1.000
_cell.length_c   1.000
_cell.angle_alpha   90.00
_cell.angle_beta   90.00
_cell.angle_gamma   90.00
#
_symmetry.space_group_name_H-M   'P 1'
#
loop_
_entity.id
_entity.type
_entity.pdbx_description
1 polymer ?
#
loop_
_entity_poly.entity_id
_entity_poly.type
_entity_poly.pdbx_seq_one_letter_code
_entity_poly.pdbx_strand_id
1 'polypeptide(L)'
;IKSWVDENWDHAFLVNSRDSEIISGFSGMDLIRLYEFQDENPSCEVMSRTLYEKTSEICGVAPAKVRLWESVNQYAEYHGED
;
A
#
# COMPACT_ATOMS: atom_id res chain seq x y z
N ILE A 1 -2.16 11.60 -6.15
CA ILE A 1 -2.43 10.17 -5.80
C ILE A 1 -1.87 9.22 -6.86
N LYS A 2 -2.24 9.34 -8.14
CA LYS A 2 -1.68 8.49 -9.21
C LYS A 2 -0.14 8.41 -9.16
N SER A 3 0.54 9.55 -9.20
CA SER A 3 2.02 9.58 -9.15
C SER A 3 2.59 8.90 -7.92
N TRP A 4 1.95 9.07 -6.76
CA TRP A 4 2.37 8.39 -5.53
C TRP A 4 2.24 6.87 -5.66
N VAL A 5 1.13 6.36 -6.21
CA VAL A 5 0.96 4.92 -6.48
C VAL A 5 2.01 4.40 -7.47
N ASP A 6 2.25 5.14 -8.57
CA ASP A 6 3.26 4.76 -9.56
C ASP A 6 4.67 4.69 -8.94
N GLU A 7 5.00 5.61 -8.04
CA GLU A 7 6.31 5.73 -7.39
C GLU A 7 6.52 4.73 -6.25
N ASN A 8 5.44 4.29 -5.59
CA ASN A 8 5.55 3.49 -4.36
C ASN A 8 5.07 2.04 -4.55
N TRP A 9 3.99 1.80 -5.29
CA TRP A 9 3.32 0.50 -5.34
C TRP A 9 3.37 -0.18 -6.71
N ASP A 10 3.29 0.58 -7.80
CA ASP A 10 3.31 -0.01 -9.15
C ASP A 10 4.63 -0.74 -9.40
N HIS A 11 4.63 -1.95 -9.96
CA HIS A 11 5.86 -2.76 -10.11
C HIS A 11 6.70 -2.94 -8.82
N ALA A 12 6.15 -2.68 -7.63
CA ALA A 12 6.82 -2.94 -6.36
C ALA A 12 6.34 -4.28 -5.78
N PHE A 13 7.22 -4.94 -5.04
CA PHE A 13 6.82 -6.03 -4.17
C PHE A 13 6.43 -5.42 -2.82
N LEU A 14 5.14 -5.50 -2.48
CA LEU A 14 4.61 -5.02 -1.21
C LEU A 14 4.83 -6.10 -0.15
N VAL A 15 5.49 -5.76 0.96
CA VAL A 15 5.92 -6.74 1.97
C VAL A 15 5.69 -6.21 3.37
N ASN A 16 5.41 -7.09 4.33
CA ASN A 16 5.43 -6.71 5.74
C ASN A 16 6.89 -6.51 6.17
N SER A 17 7.19 -5.43 6.90
CA SER A 17 8.54 -5.16 7.41
C SER A 17 9.08 -6.27 8.32
N ARG A 18 8.20 -7.14 8.83
CA ARG A 18 8.55 -8.30 9.65
C ARG A 18 8.91 -9.56 8.85
N ASP A 19 8.70 -9.58 7.54
CA ASP A 19 9.00 -10.73 6.68
C ASP A 19 10.50 -10.77 6.30
N SER A 20 11.34 -11.00 7.31
CA SER A 20 12.80 -10.97 7.18
C SER A 20 13.34 -11.95 6.14
N GLU A 21 12.66 -13.06 5.89
CA GLU A 21 13.05 -14.03 4.86
C GLU A 21 12.91 -13.46 3.46
N ILE A 22 11.80 -12.77 3.18
CA ILE A 22 11.54 -12.14 1.88
C ILE A 22 12.50 -10.96 1.69
N ILE A 23 12.62 -10.10 2.70
CA ILE A 23 13.50 -8.92 2.65
C ILE A 23 14.97 -9.35 2.45
N SER A 24 15.44 -10.36 3.19
CA SER A 24 16.80 -10.88 3.01
C SER A 24 16.98 -11.60 1.68
N GLY A 25 15.98 -12.32 1.19
CA GLY A 25 16.02 -12.98 -0.13
C GLY A 25 16.17 -12.00 -1.29
N PHE A 26 15.64 -10.78 -1.14
CA PHE A 26 15.78 -9.70 -2.13
C PHE A 26 16.98 -8.78 -1.85
N SER A 27 17.67 -8.94 -0.73
CA SER A 27 18.85 -8.13 -0.41
C SER A 27 19.96 -8.38 -1.44
N GLY A 28 20.40 -7.30 -2.12
CA GLY A 28 21.41 -7.34 -3.17
C GLY A 28 20.89 -7.49 -4.60
N MET A 29 19.57 -7.45 -4.82
CA MET A 29 18.98 -7.38 -6.16
C MET A 29 18.66 -5.93 -6.54
N ASP A 30 19.47 -5.31 -7.40
CA ASP A 30 19.31 -3.90 -7.82
C ASP A 30 18.02 -3.62 -8.64
N LEU A 31 17.35 -4.67 -9.12
CA LEU A 31 16.19 -4.55 -10.01
C LEU A 31 14.83 -4.62 -9.30
N ILE A 32 14.80 -4.90 -7.98
CA ILE A 32 13.55 -5.13 -7.26
C ILE A 32 13.27 -3.95 -6.32
N ARG A 33 12.10 -3.35 -6.49
CA ARG A 33 11.59 -2.32 -5.58
C ARG A 33 10.72 -2.98 -4.51
N LEU A 34 11.14 -2.87 -3.26
CA LEU A 34 10.35 -3.27 -2.12
C LEU A 34 9.62 -2.05 -1.54
N TYR A 35 8.35 -2.20 -1.22
CA TYR A 35 7.62 -1.25 -0.40
C TYR A 35 7.18 -1.97 0.87
N GLU A 36 7.71 -1.51 2.00
CA GLU A 36 7.48 -2.14 3.30
C GLU A 36 6.28 -1.50 4.02
N PHE A 37 5.29 -2.33 4.33
CA PHE A 37 4.23 -2.01 5.28
C PHE A 37 4.73 -2.34 6.69
N GLN A 38 4.67 -1.35 7.59
CA GLN A 38 5.24 -1.49 8.92
C GLN A 38 4.35 -2.35 9.81
N ASP A 39 4.89 -3.48 10.27
CA ASP A 39 4.24 -4.44 11.19
C ASP A 39 2.88 -5.00 10.73
N GLU A 40 2.50 -4.79 9.46
CA GLU A 40 1.21 -5.18 8.89
C GLU A 40 1.39 -5.84 7.52
N ASN A 41 0.55 -6.85 7.23
CA ASN A 41 0.52 -7.44 5.90
C ASN A 41 -0.19 -6.50 4.93
N PRO A 42 0.26 -6.40 3.66
CA PRO A 42 -0.36 -5.57 2.64
C PRO A 42 -1.67 -6.19 2.12
N SER A 43 -2.63 -6.45 3.00
CA SER A 43 -3.99 -6.86 2.60
C SER A 43 -4.73 -5.69 1.97
N CYS A 44 -5.82 -5.96 1.24
CA CYS A 44 -6.61 -4.90 0.63
C CYS A 44 -7.16 -3.91 1.66
N GLU A 45 -7.52 -4.37 2.86
CA GLU A 45 -7.98 -3.55 3.97
C GLU A 45 -6.87 -2.58 4.43
N VAL A 46 -5.67 -3.10 4.71
CA VAL A 46 -4.52 -2.30 5.14
C VAL A 46 -4.11 -1.30 4.05
N MET A 47 -4.06 -1.75 2.80
CA MET A 47 -3.71 -0.90 1.67
C MET A 47 -4.75 0.21 1.45
N SER A 48 -6.05 -0.09 1.49
CA SER A 48 -7.09 0.92 1.31
C SER A 48 -7.05 2.00 2.40
N ARG A 49 -6.79 1.63 3.66
CA ARG A 49 -6.52 2.56 4.76
C ARG A 49 -5.27 3.40 4.52
N THR A 50 -4.15 2.76 4.15
CA THR A 50 -2.88 3.47 3.88
C THR A 50 -3.06 4.49 2.76
N LEU A 51 -3.77 4.14 1.69
CA LEU A 51 -4.02 5.03 0.57
C LEU A 51 -4.99 6.17 0.94
N TYR A 52 -5.94 5.93 1.86
CA TYR A 52 -6.77 6.98 2.45
C TYR A 52 -5.90 7.99 3.20
N GLU A 53 -5.06 7.53 4.14
CA GLU A 53 -4.17 8.37 4.94
C GLU A 53 -3.22 9.18 4.03
N LYS A 54 -2.60 8.54 3.03
CA LYS A 54 -1.73 9.21 2.06
C LYS A 54 -2.48 10.20 1.19
N THR A 55 -3.73 9.92 0.84
CA THR A 55 -4.56 10.86 0.10
C THR A 55 -4.85 12.10 0.93
N SER A 56 -5.23 11.92 2.19
CA SER A 56 -5.45 13.02 3.14
C SER A 56 -4.18 13.87 3.32
N GLU A 57 -3.02 13.23 3.48
CA GLU A 57 -1.73 13.90 3.63
C GLU A 57 -1.34 14.72 2.40
N ILE A 58 -1.41 14.13 1.21
CA ILE A 58 -0.97 14.76 -0.05
C ILE A 58 -1.93 15.86 -0.50
N CYS A 59 -3.24 15.65 -0.35
CA CYS A 59 -4.25 16.58 -0.83
C CYS A 59 -4.67 17.62 0.22
N GLY A 60 -4.30 17.44 1.49
CA GLY A 60 -4.72 18.30 2.61
C GLY A 60 -6.22 18.21 2.92
N VAL A 61 -6.91 17.24 2.34
CA VAL A 61 -8.34 16.98 2.55
C VAL A 61 -8.58 15.47 2.54
N ALA A 62 -9.34 15.00 3.51
CA ALA A 62 -9.66 13.60 3.61
C ALA A 62 -10.66 13.19 2.51
N PRO A 63 -10.40 12.10 1.77
CA PRO A 63 -11.37 11.59 0.82
C PRO A 63 -12.59 11.06 1.58
N ALA A 64 -13.76 11.01 0.94
CA ALA A 64 -14.94 10.41 1.56
C ALA A 64 -14.74 8.92 1.85
N LYS A 65 -14.03 8.21 0.95
CA LYS A 65 -13.64 6.81 1.09
C LYS A 65 -12.58 6.43 0.06
N VAL A 66 -11.89 5.33 0.32
CA VAL A 66 -10.97 4.67 -0.62
C VAL A 66 -11.41 3.22 -0.79
N ARG A 67 -11.58 2.80 -2.05
CA ARG A 67 -11.85 1.41 -2.42
C ARG A 67 -10.67 0.85 -3.20
N LEU A 68 -10.16 -0.30 -2.76
CA LEU A 68 -9.06 -1.00 -3.41
C LEU A 68 -9.52 -2.37 -3.87
N TRP A 69 -9.37 -2.64 -5.16
CA TRP A 69 -9.75 -3.91 -5.79
C TRP A 69 -8.52 -4.80 -5.93
N GLU A 70 -8.53 -5.98 -5.31
CA GLU A 70 -7.50 -7.01 -5.51
C GLU A 70 -7.66 -7.68 -6.88
N SER A 71 -8.93 -7.93 -7.21
CA SER A 71 -9.37 -8.59 -8.42
C SER A 71 -10.69 -7.97 -8.87
N VAL A 72 -11.23 -8.43 -10.00
CA VAL A 72 -12.48 -7.90 -10.55
C VAL A 72 -13.67 -8.06 -9.58
N ASN A 73 -13.62 -9.04 -8.68
CA ASN A 73 -14.75 -9.40 -7.80
C ASN A 73 -14.45 -9.22 -6.32
N GLN A 74 -13.22 -8.86 -5.93
CA GLN A 74 -12.81 -8.75 -4.53
C GLN A 74 -12.18 -7.38 -4.28
N TYR A 75 -12.69 -6.70 -3.27
CA TYR A 75 -12.22 -5.38 -2.86
C TYR A 75 -12.34 -5.20 -1.36
N ALA A 76 -11.55 -4.28 -0.83
CA ALA A 76 -11.76 -3.67 0.47
C ALA A 76 -12.09 -2.18 0.31
N GLU A 77 -12.84 -1.64 1.27
CA GLU A 77 -13.17 -0.23 1.32
C GLU A 77 -12.87 0.30 2.71
N TYR A 78 -12.21 1.46 2.77
CA TYR A 78 -11.97 2.21 3.98
C TYR A 78 -12.63 3.58 3.88
N HIS A 79 -13.30 3.98 4.96
CA HIS A 79 -13.84 5.31 5.18
C HIS A 79 -13.29 5.83 6.51
N GLY A 80 -13.04 7.14 6.61
CA GLY A 80 -12.65 7.74 7.87
C GLY A 80 -13.73 7.57 8.93
N GLU A 81 -13.34 7.71 10.20
CA GLU A 81 -14.30 7.96 11.28
C GLU A 81 -14.61 9.47 11.29
N ASP A 82 -15.90 9.81 11.36
CA ASP A 82 -16.40 11.20 11.43
C ASP A 82 -15.95 11.92 12.72
#